data_AF-A0A6J4FR84-F1
#
_entry.id   AF-A0A6J4FR84-F1
#
_cell.length_a   1.000
_cell.length_b   1.000
_cell.length_c   1.000
_cell.angle_alpha   90.00
_cell.angle_beta   90.00
_cell.angle_gamma   90.00
#
_symmetry.space_group_name_H-M   'P 1'
#
loop_
_entity.id
_entity.type
_entity.pdbx_description
1 polymer ?
#
loop_
_entity_poly.entity_id
_entity_poly.type
_entity_poly.pdbx_seq_one_letter_code
_entity_poly.pdbx_strand_id
1 'polypeptide(L)' 'MAMSQEAVLAALVLRVVAEARRAGLDPQEQRDAARAVLMAALPFEVPAIAHNLVDLVFPRAAAAGMAA' A
#
# COMPACT_ATOMS: atom_id res chain seq x y z
N MET A 1 -0.05 -23.96 -0.55
CA MET A 1 -0.35 -23.11 -1.72
C MET A 1 0.57 -21.91 -1.68
N ALA A 2 1.32 -21.63 -2.74
CA ALA A 2 2.05 -20.37 -2.86
C ALA A 2 1.02 -19.24 -2.98
N MET A 3 1.18 -18.15 -2.20
CA MET A 3 0.41 -16.93 -2.46
C MET A 3 0.80 -16.36 -3.81
N SER A 4 -0.18 -15.83 -4.55
CA SER A 4 0.12 -15.04 -5.74
C SER A 4 0.90 -13.79 -5.33
N GLN A 5 1.81 -13.35 -6.20
CA GLN A 5 2.59 -12.13 -6.01
C GLN A 5 1.68 -10.90 -5.77
N GLU A 6 0.54 -10.85 -6.45
CA GLU A 6 -0.49 -9.83 -6.26
C GLU A 6 -1.01 -9.79 -4.81
N ALA A 7 -1.30 -10.94 -4.20
CA ALA A 7 -1.78 -11.02 -2.82
C ALA A 7 -0.75 -10.51 -1.82
N VAL A 8 0.54 -10.78 -2.08
CA VAL A 8 1.65 -10.30 -1.24
C VAL A 8 1.76 -8.77 -1.31
N LEU A 9 1.70 -8.19 -2.51
CA LEU A 9 1.81 -6.75 -2.70
C LEU A 9 0.61 -6.01 -2.08
N ALA A 10 -0.60 -6.53 -2.26
CA ALA A 10 -1.80 -5.97 -1.64
C ALA A 10 -1.73 -6.01 -0.11
N ALA A 11 -1.28 -7.12 0.47
CA ALA A 11 -1.11 -7.25 1.93
C ALA A 11 -0.05 -6.28 2.47
N LEU A 12 1.04 -6.05 1.73
CA LEU A 12 2.06 -5.08 2.10
C LEU A 12 1.50 -3.65 2.14
N VAL A 13 0.77 -3.24 1.09
CA VAL A 13 0.12 -1.93 1.03
C VAL A 13 -0.86 -1.74 2.19
N LEU A 14 -1.72 -2.74 2.44
CA LEU A 14 -2.69 -2.68 3.53
C LEU A 14 -2.02 -2.51 4.89
N ARG A 15 -0.92 -3.25 5.14
CA ARG A 15 -0.16 -3.15 6.39
C ARG A 15 0.48 -1.78 6.55
N VAL A 16 1.11 -1.25 5.51
CA VAL A 16 1.77 0.07 5.58
C VAL A 16 0.75 1.18 5.83
N VAL A 17 -0.39 1.16 5.14
CA VAL A 17 -1.48 2.14 5.37
C VAL A 17 -2.02 2.04 6.78
N ALA A 18 -2.18 0.84 7.33
CA ALA A 18 -2.63 0.64 8.70
C ALA A 18 -1.63 1.20 9.73
N GLU A 19 -0.32 0.96 9.56
CA GLU A 19 0.71 1.50 10.46
C GLU A 19 0.85 3.02 10.33
N ALA A 20 0.84 3.56 9.09
CA ALA A 20 0.86 4.99 8.83
C ALA A 20 -0.33 5.71 9.51
N ARG A 21 -1.52 5.11 9.46
CA ARG A 21 -2.69 5.62 10.15
C ARG A 21 -2.54 5.59 11.67
N ARG A 22 -2.00 4.51 12.24
CA ARG A 22 -1.73 4.42 13.69
C ARG A 22 -0.73 5.47 14.15
N ALA A 23 0.18 5.88 13.27
CA ALA A 23 1.10 6.98 13.51
C ALA A 23 0.47 8.38 13.38
N GLY A 24 -0.82 8.47 13.01
CA GLY A 24 -1.54 9.74 12.85
C GLY A 24 -1.29 10.46 11.52
N LEU A 25 -0.70 9.79 10.54
CA LEU A 25 -0.45 10.36 9.22
C LEU A 25 -1.75 10.62 8.46
N ASP A 26 -1.78 11.70 7.68
CA ASP A 26 -2.92 12.04 6.85
C ASP A 26 -3.08 11.08 5.65
N PRO A 27 -4.22 11.11 4.92
CA PRO A 27 -4.44 10.19 3.80
C PRO A 27 -3.42 10.31 2.66
N GLN A 28 -2.83 11.49 2.44
CA GLN A 28 -1.80 11.68 1.41
C GLN A 28 -0.48 11.07 1.88
N GLU A 29 -0.08 11.33 3.12
CA GLU A 29 1.11 10.74 3.74
C GLU A 29 1.01 9.20 3.81
N GLN A 30 -0.18 8.65 4.09
CA GLN A 30 -0.44 7.21 4.05
C GLN A 30 -0.20 6.62 2.64
N ARG A 31 -0.62 7.33 1.58
CA ARG A 31 -0.38 6.91 0.18
C ARG A 31 1.10 6.94 -0.14
N ASP A 32 1.79 8.00 0.25
CA ASP A 32 3.21 8.18 -0.05
C ASP A 32 4.07 7.15 0.69
N ALA A 33 3.72 6.80 1.93
CA ALA A 33 4.33 5.70 2.66
C ALA A 33 4.15 4.35 1.93
N ALA A 34 2.94 4.05 1.46
CA ALA A 34 2.67 2.82 0.70
C ALA A 34 3.46 2.77 -0.62
N ARG A 35 3.60 3.91 -1.32
CA ARG A 35 4.39 4.02 -2.56
C ARG A 35 5.87 3.77 -2.29
N ALA A 36 6.43 4.42 -1.28
CA ALA A 36 7.82 4.23 -0.89
C ALA A 36 8.14 2.77 -0.58
N VAL A 37 7.27 2.08 0.18
CA VAL A 37 7.46 0.67 0.51
C VAL A 37 7.34 -0.22 -0.73
N LEU A 38 6.39 0.04 -1.63
CA LEU A 38 6.29 -0.72 -2.88
C LEU A 38 7.49 -0.50 -3.80
N MET A 39 8.00 0.72 -3.92
CA MET A 39 9.22 1.00 -4.68
C MET A 39 10.44 0.26 -4.09
N ALA A 40 10.53 0.17 -2.76
CA ALA A 40 11.57 -0.63 -2.09
C ALA A 40 11.40 -2.14 -2.31
N ALA A 41 10.15 -2.63 -2.39
CA ALA A 41 9.84 -4.05 -2.60
C ALA A 41 9.94 -4.48 -4.07
N LEU A 42 9.84 -3.54 -5.01
CA LEU A 42 9.86 -3.76 -6.46
C LEU A 42 11.03 -2.99 -7.12
N PRO A 43 12.30 -3.27 -6.77
CA PRO A 43 13.43 -2.44 -7.18
C PRO A 43 13.73 -2.47 -8.69
N PHE A 44 13.21 -3.46 -9.41
CA PHE A 44 13.39 -3.62 -10.86
C PHE A 44 12.19 -3.12 -11.67
N GLU A 45 11.11 -2.74 -11.00
CA GLU A 45 9.91 -2.26 -11.67
C GLU A 45 9.99 -0.75 -11.92
N VAL A 46 9.28 -0.30 -12.95
CA VAL A 46 9.16 1.12 -13.25
C VAL A 46 8.39 1.80 -12.10
N PRO A 47 8.83 2.97 -11.58
CA PRO A 47 8.13 3.68 -10.50
C PRO A 47 6.63 3.86 -10.73
N ALA A 48 6.22 4.09 -11.99
CA ALA A 48 4.82 4.21 -12.38
C ALA A 48 3.96 2.98 -11.99
N ILE A 49 4.55 1.78 -11.96
CA ILE A 49 3.86 0.55 -11.55
C ILE A 49 3.53 0.60 -10.07
N ALA A 50 4.47 1.00 -9.20
CA ALA A 50 4.23 1.15 -7.77
C ALA A 50 3.15 2.21 -7.50
N HIS A 51 3.17 3.34 -8.21
CA HIS A 51 2.14 4.36 -8.14
C HIS A 51 0.75 3.81 -8.48
N ASN A 52 0.62 3.15 -9.64
CA ASN A 52 -0.65 2.59 -10.09
C ASN A 52 -1.19 1.52 -9.13
N LEU A 53 -0.31 0.68 -8.58
CA LEU A 53 -0.70 -0.34 -7.60
C LEU A 53 -1.26 0.28 -6.31
N VAL A 54 -0.62 1.33 -5.78
CA VAL A 54 -1.14 2.03 -4.60
C VAL A 54 -2.48 2.67 -4.90
N ASP A 55 -2.63 3.36 -6.03
CA ASP A 55 -3.87 4.06 -6.34
C ASP A 55 -5.06 3.09 -6.53
N LEU A 56 -4.81 1.88 -7.02
CA LEU A 56 -5.82 0.81 -7.12
C LEU A 56 -6.23 0.22 -5.76
N VAL A 57 -5.29 0.07 -4.84
CA VAL A 57 -5.52 -0.63 -3.55
C VAL A 57 -5.92 0.32 -2.43
N PHE A 58 -5.40 1.55 -2.44
CA PHE A 58 -5.57 2.52 -1.36
C PHE A 58 -7.03 2.85 -1.03
N PRO A 59 -7.96 3.05 -1.98
CA PRO A 59 -9.36 3.31 -1.64
C PRO A 59 -9.98 2.20 -0.78
N ARG A 60 -9.62 0.93 -1.05
CA ARG A 60 -10.08 -0.23 -0.27
C ARG A 60 -9.44 -0.26 1.12
N ALA A 61 -8.14 0.07 1.21
CA ALA A 61 -7.43 0.19 2.48
C ALA A 61 -7.99 1.34 3.36
N ALA A 62 -8.30 2.47 2.73
CA ALA A 62 -8.92 3.64 3.36
C ALA A 62 -10.28 3.25 3.97
N ALA A 63 -11.13 2.59 3.18
CA ALA A 63 -12.44 2.11 3.60
C ALA A 63 -12.38 1.03 4.70
N ALA A 64 -11.47 0.07 4.60
CA ALA A 64 -11.35 -1.03 5.57
C ALA A 64 -11.03 -0.55 6.99
N GLY A 65 -10.18 0.48 7.14
CA GLY A 65 -9.89 1.03 8.47
C GLY A 65 -10.86 2.13 8.94
N MET A 66 -11.94 2.44 8.20
CA MET A 66 -13.08 3.18 8.74
C MET A 66 -14.11 2.23 9.39
N ALA A 67 -14.02 0.93 9.09
CA ALA A 67 -14.90 -0.12 9.60
C ALA A 67 -14.34 -0.87 10.83
N ALA A 68 -13.15 -0.49 11.30
CA ALA A 68 -12.46 -1.05 12.47
C ALA A 68 -12.30 0.04 13.54
#